data_AF-A0A2I0DUF4-F1
#
_entry.id   AF-A0A2I0DUF4-F1
#
_cell.length_a   1.000
_cell.length_b   1.000
_cell.length_c   1.000
_cell.angle_alpha   90.00
_cell.angle_beta   90.00
_cell.angle_gamma   90.00
#
_symmetry.space_group_name_H-M   'P 1'
#
loop_
_entity.id
_entity.type
_entity.pdbx_description
1 polymer ?
#
loop_
_entity_poly.entity_id
_entity_poly.type
_entity_poly.pdbx_seq_one_letter_code
_entity_poly.pdbx_strand_id
1 'polypeptide(L)'
;MPRPRRTLISIEDTPYYHCCSRVVRRVFLCGDDKYAGKNYDHRRGWVETQILKLSEVFAIDVAAYAVMSNHLHIVLYIDLETVNNWSDREVVLQWHKLFNGTALTQKFAKGEVIDEHLVVQLRHLIATYRSRLSDISWFMRCLNEPIARQANLEDNCTGHFWEGRFKSQALLDEAAVLACMAYVELNPIRAKMANTPEQSDFTSIKLRVKAALKGEQPKKLLPFIGNERAHQPKGINFSLKDYLILVDETGRVIRNDKRRAISSSAERILSRLNIPAANWVKI
;
A
#
# COMPACT_ATOMS: atom_id res chain seq x y z
N MET A 1 0.83 13.62 24.57
CA MET A 1 -0.18 14.01 23.55
C MET A 1 0.18 13.37 22.21
N PRO A 2 -0.80 12.87 21.44
CA PRO A 2 -0.54 12.42 20.06
C PRO A 2 -0.11 13.60 19.18
N ARG A 3 1.00 13.45 18.45
CA ARG A 3 1.53 14.48 17.54
C ARG A 3 0.67 14.59 16.26
N PRO A 4 0.55 15.77 15.63
CA PRO A 4 -0.17 15.94 14.36
C PRO A 4 0.47 15.11 13.23
N ARG A 5 -0.31 14.51 12.31
CA ARG A 5 0.22 13.63 11.25
C ARG A 5 1.27 14.26 10.34
N ARG A 6 1.16 15.57 10.06
CA ARG A 6 2.19 16.32 9.33
C ARG A 6 3.57 16.29 9.99
N THR A 7 3.65 15.87 11.25
CA THR A 7 4.89 15.71 12.02
C THR A 7 5.30 14.23 12.20
N LEU A 8 4.50 13.29 11.69
CA LEU A 8 4.80 11.85 11.69
C LEU A 8 5.25 11.34 10.32
N ILE A 9 4.96 12.10 9.26
CA ILE A 9 5.46 11.87 7.91
C ILE A 9 6.50 12.93 7.65
N SER A 10 7.75 12.50 7.54
CA SER A 10 8.90 13.31 7.17
C SER A 10 9.44 12.75 5.86
N ILE A 11 9.15 13.44 4.75
CA ILE A 11 9.62 12.99 3.44
C ILE A 11 11.13 13.23 3.29
N GLU A 12 11.69 14.14 4.09
CA GLU A 12 13.14 14.36 4.21
C GLU A 12 13.86 13.12 4.76
N ASP A 13 13.22 12.38 5.68
CA ASP A 13 13.81 11.18 6.28
C ASP A 13 13.63 9.94 5.41
N THR A 14 12.43 9.74 4.84
CA THR A 14 12.15 8.60 3.95
C THR A 14 10.84 8.80 3.15
N PRO A 15 10.78 8.32 1.90
CA PRO A 15 9.53 8.23 1.14
C PRO A 15 8.69 6.98 1.48
N TYR A 16 9.20 6.03 2.28
CA TYR A 16 8.54 4.75 2.56
C TYR A 16 7.82 4.72 3.91
N TYR A 17 6.57 4.25 3.89
CA TYR A 17 5.73 4.16 5.08
C TYR A 17 4.90 2.88 5.12
N HIS A 18 4.93 2.21 6.26
CA HIS A 18 3.96 1.16 6.59
C HIS A 18 2.72 1.78 7.23
N CYS A 19 1.56 1.53 6.63
CA CYS A 19 0.26 1.94 7.15
C CYS A 19 -0.62 0.73 7.51
N CYS A 20 -1.45 0.90 8.55
CA CYS A 20 -2.39 -0.12 9.00
C CYS A 20 -3.73 0.51 9.41
N SER A 21 -4.83 -0.05 8.91
CA SER A 21 -6.21 0.29 9.31
C SER A 21 -6.89 -0.94 9.87
N ARG A 22 -7.51 -0.84 11.05
CA ARG A 22 -8.26 -1.92 11.71
C ARG A 22 -9.72 -1.52 11.88
N VAL A 23 -10.64 -2.46 11.77
CA VAL A 23 -12.08 -2.21 11.97
C VAL A 23 -12.46 -2.28 13.46
N VAL A 24 -13.54 -1.59 13.85
CA VAL A 24 -14.05 -1.56 15.24
C VAL A 24 -15.09 -2.66 15.50
N ARG A 25 -15.60 -2.71 16.74
CA ARG A 25 -16.86 -3.36 17.12
C ARG A 25 -16.90 -4.88 16.95
N ARG A 26 -15.74 -5.54 16.90
CA ARG A 26 -15.64 -6.96 16.52
C ARG A 26 -16.24 -7.24 15.13
N VAL A 27 -16.42 -6.21 14.31
CA VAL A 27 -16.85 -6.36 12.92
C VAL A 27 -15.71 -7.02 12.16
N PHE A 28 -16.05 -7.90 11.23
CA PHE A 28 -15.10 -8.43 10.28
C PHE A 28 -14.99 -7.45 9.11
N LEU A 29 -13.76 -7.03 8.81
CA LEU A 29 -13.48 -6.39 7.53
C LEU A 29 -13.79 -7.39 6.41
N CYS A 30 -13.36 -8.63 6.60
CA CYS A 30 -13.53 -9.77 5.70
C CYS A 30 -13.54 -11.09 6.50
N GLY A 31 -13.97 -12.19 5.89
CA GLY A 31 -13.92 -13.53 6.51
C GLY A 31 -15.19 -13.91 7.25
N ASP A 32 -15.13 -15.08 7.90
CA ASP A 32 -16.27 -15.64 8.63
C ASP A 32 -16.51 -14.95 9.97
N ASP A 33 -17.65 -14.28 10.09
CA ASP A 33 -18.21 -13.89 11.37
C ASP A 33 -18.98 -15.07 11.98
N LYS A 34 -18.29 -15.82 12.83
CA LYS A 34 -18.88 -16.97 13.55
C LYS A 34 -20.01 -16.58 14.50
N TYR A 35 -20.12 -15.32 14.91
CA TYR A 35 -21.18 -14.85 15.80
C TYR A 35 -22.45 -14.55 15.02
N ALA A 36 -22.33 -13.88 13.87
CA ALA A 36 -23.47 -13.55 13.01
C ALA A 36 -23.84 -14.67 12.02
N GLY A 37 -22.97 -15.67 11.84
CA GLY A 37 -23.13 -16.74 10.85
C GLY A 37 -23.00 -16.25 9.40
N LYS A 38 -22.27 -15.16 9.18
CA LYS A 38 -22.10 -14.51 7.86
C LYS A 38 -20.65 -14.56 7.40
N ASN A 39 -20.44 -14.77 6.10
CA ASN A 39 -19.12 -14.66 5.48
C ASN A 39 -18.98 -13.34 4.71
N TYR A 40 -17.91 -12.60 5.01
CA TYR A 40 -17.60 -11.31 4.41
C TYR A 40 -16.34 -11.34 3.52
N ASP A 41 -15.86 -12.51 3.09
CA ASP A 41 -14.60 -12.60 2.31
C ASP A 41 -14.67 -11.87 0.97
N HIS A 42 -15.85 -11.74 0.38
CA HIS A 42 -16.04 -10.98 -0.85
C HIS A 42 -15.56 -9.51 -0.70
N ARG A 43 -15.57 -8.95 0.52
CA ARG A 43 -15.08 -7.59 0.80
C ARG A 43 -13.57 -7.44 0.55
N ARG A 44 -12.78 -8.53 0.58
CA ARG A 44 -11.33 -8.47 0.28
C ARG A 44 -11.07 -7.95 -1.12
N GLY A 45 -11.90 -8.39 -2.07
CA GLY A 45 -11.84 -7.92 -3.46
C GLY A 45 -12.12 -6.43 -3.58
N TRP A 46 -13.06 -5.90 -2.78
CA TRP A 46 -13.32 -4.44 -2.73
C TRP A 46 -12.09 -3.68 -2.24
N VAL A 47 -11.46 -4.16 -1.16
CA VAL A 47 -10.28 -3.53 -0.58
C VAL A 47 -9.10 -3.56 -1.56
N GLU A 48 -8.77 -4.72 -2.12
CA GLU A 48 -7.67 -4.87 -3.07
C GLU A 48 -7.89 -4.01 -4.32
N THR A 49 -9.10 -4.04 -4.89
CA THR A 49 -9.44 -3.21 -6.06
C THR A 49 -9.24 -1.74 -5.76
N GLN A 50 -9.64 -1.27 -4.58
CA GLN A 50 -9.47 0.13 -4.20
C GLN A 50 -7.99 0.48 -3.97
N ILE A 51 -7.20 -0.38 -3.32
CA ILE A 51 -5.74 -0.17 -3.16
C ILE A 51 -5.08 0.03 -4.53
N LEU A 52 -5.32 -0.90 -5.46
CA LEU A 52 -4.69 -0.90 -6.77
C LEU A 52 -5.23 0.22 -7.69
N LYS A 53 -6.47 0.66 -7.49
CA LYS A 53 -7.01 1.85 -8.18
C LYS A 53 -6.31 3.11 -7.70
N LEU A 54 -6.10 3.27 -6.39
CA LEU A 54 -5.51 4.48 -5.83
C LEU A 54 -4.04 4.65 -6.24
N SER A 55 -3.28 3.57 -6.41
CA SER A 55 -1.91 3.63 -6.93
C SER A 55 -1.82 4.12 -8.38
N GLU A 56 -2.92 4.08 -9.15
CA GLU A 56 -2.96 4.62 -10.52
C GLU A 56 -3.38 6.10 -10.57
N VAL A 57 -3.85 6.66 -9.45
CA VAL A 57 -4.35 8.03 -9.34
C VAL A 57 -3.39 8.92 -8.55
N PHE A 58 -2.95 8.44 -7.39
CA PHE A 58 -2.02 9.18 -6.54
C PHE A 58 -0.60 9.05 -7.06
N ALA A 59 0.24 10.04 -6.75
CA ALA A 59 1.69 9.90 -6.82
C ALA A 59 2.21 9.18 -5.57
N ILE A 60 1.59 8.03 -5.27
CA ILE A 60 1.93 7.13 -4.17
C ILE A 60 1.83 5.71 -4.72
N ASP A 61 2.97 5.02 -4.76
CA ASP A 61 3.05 3.63 -5.19
C ASP A 61 2.84 2.68 -4.02
N VAL A 62 2.37 1.46 -4.33
CA VAL A 62 2.17 0.39 -3.35
C VAL A 62 3.33 -0.61 -3.46
N ALA A 63 4.18 -0.66 -2.44
CA ALA A 63 5.28 -1.62 -2.38
C ALA A 63 4.82 -3.01 -1.91
N ALA A 64 3.94 -3.07 -0.91
CA ALA A 64 3.33 -4.32 -0.45
C ALA A 64 1.97 -4.08 0.20
N TYR A 65 1.12 -5.10 0.22
CA TYR A 65 -0.12 -5.08 1.00
C TYR A 65 -0.57 -6.49 1.39
N ALA A 66 -1.35 -6.57 2.46
CA ALA A 66 -2.13 -7.74 2.82
C ALA A 66 -3.47 -7.31 3.42
N VAL A 67 -4.56 -7.83 2.86
CA VAL A 67 -5.90 -7.66 3.42
C VAL A 67 -6.13 -8.80 4.42
N MET A 68 -6.35 -8.48 5.68
CA MET A 68 -6.63 -9.43 6.76
C MET A 68 -8.13 -9.41 7.12
N SER A 69 -8.58 -10.33 7.97
CA SER A 69 -10.00 -10.45 8.31
C SER A 69 -10.57 -9.25 9.08
N ASN A 70 -9.76 -8.54 9.85
CA ASN A 70 -10.22 -7.37 10.64
C ASN A 70 -9.31 -6.13 10.50
N HIS A 71 -8.33 -6.17 9.60
CA HIS A 71 -7.44 -5.05 9.35
C HIS A 71 -6.76 -5.20 8.00
N LEU A 72 -6.08 -4.17 7.54
CA LEU A 72 -5.21 -4.22 6.36
C LEU A 72 -3.84 -3.66 6.71
N HIS A 73 -2.83 -4.16 6.02
CA HIS A 73 -1.48 -3.62 6.03
C HIS A 73 -1.11 -3.18 4.62
N ILE A 74 -0.48 -2.02 4.49
CA ILE A 74 0.01 -1.50 3.21
C ILE A 74 1.35 -0.79 3.40
N VAL A 75 2.32 -1.05 2.54
CA VAL A 75 3.60 -0.35 2.46
C VAL A 75 3.51 0.57 1.26
N LEU A 76 3.63 1.87 1.50
CA LEU A 76 3.49 2.94 0.52
C LEU A 76 4.83 3.60 0.25
N TYR A 77 5.01 4.09 -0.97
CA TYR A 77 6.13 4.92 -1.41
C TYR A 77 5.59 6.23 -1.96
N ILE A 78 6.02 7.37 -1.42
CA ILE A 78 5.63 8.69 -1.92
C ILE A 78 6.52 9.07 -3.11
N ASP A 79 5.93 9.23 -4.28
CA ASP A 79 6.64 9.56 -5.52
C ASP A 79 6.63 11.07 -5.75
N LEU A 80 7.57 11.76 -5.09
CA LEU A 80 7.73 13.21 -5.24
C LEU A 80 8.18 13.62 -6.65
N GLU A 81 8.90 12.76 -7.36
CA GLU A 81 9.36 13.08 -8.71
C GLU A 81 8.17 13.17 -9.67
N THR A 82 7.30 12.15 -9.67
CA THR A 82 6.10 12.15 -10.52
C THR A 82 5.18 13.32 -10.17
N VAL A 83 4.91 13.58 -8.89
CA VAL A 83 3.98 14.65 -8.51
C VAL A 83 4.50 16.04 -8.86
N ASN A 84 5.82 16.24 -8.89
CA ASN A 84 6.44 17.51 -9.26
C ASN A 84 6.52 17.69 -10.78
N ASN A 85 6.67 16.59 -11.53
CA ASN A 85 6.75 16.63 -12.99
C ASN A 85 5.40 16.72 -13.69
N TRP A 86 4.29 16.42 -13.01
CA TRP A 86 2.96 16.63 -13.61
C TRP A 86 2.72 18.09 -13.99
N SER A 87 2.18 18.30 -15.17
CA SER A 87 1.57 19.57 -15.54
C SER A 87 0.34 19.86 -14.67
N ASP A 88 -0.02 21.14 -14.59
CA ASP A 88 -1.22 21.59 -13.89
C ASP A 88 -2.49 20.90 -14.39
N ARG A 89 -2.57 20.60 -15.69
CA ARG A 89 -3.67 19.85 -16.29
C ARG A 89 -3.68 18.39 -15.84
N GLU A 90 -2.52 17.73 -15.78
CA GLU A 90 -2.42 16.35 -15.27
C GLU A 90 -2.84 16.24 -13.81
N VAL A 91 -2.44 17.19 -12.96
CA VAL A 91 -2.90 17.23 -11.56
C VAL A 91 -4.42 17.27 -11.46
N VAL A 92 -5.07 18.12 -12.26
CA VAL A 92 -6.54 18.22 -12.28
C VAL A 92 -7.17 16.94 -12.80
N LEU A 93 -6.65 16.38 -13.90
CA LEU A 93 -7.16 15.12 -14.47
C LEU A 93 -7.01 13.95 -13.50
N GLN A 94 -5.89 13.85 -12.77
CA GLN A 94 -5.69 12.84 -11.73
C GLN A 94 -6.69 13.02 -10.60
N TRP A 95 -6.86 14.24 -10.09
CA TRP A 95 -7.85 14.54 -9.05
C TRP A 95 -9.27 14.16 -9.51
N HIS A 96 -9.59 14.41 -10.79
CA HIS A 96 -10.89 14.11 -11.37
C HIS A 96 -11.22 12.62 -11.51
N LYS A 97 -10.22 11.72 -11.44
CA LYS A 97 -10.45 10.26 -11.42
C LYS A 97 -11.16 9.79 -10.13
N LEU A 98 -11.12 10.58 -9.06
CA LEU A 98 -11.72 10.24 -7.77
C LEU A 98 -12.80 11.23 -7.31
N PHE A 99 -12.73 12.47 -7.77
CA PHE A 99 -13.62 13.54 -7.32
C PHE A 99 -14.17 14.31 -8.51
N ASN A 100 -15.42 14.77 -8.45
CA ASN A 100 -16.00 15.55 -9.55
C ASN A 100 -15.29 16.89 -9.81
N GLY A 101 -14.50 17.39 -8.86
CA GLY A 101 -13.89 18.72 -8.93
C GLY A 101 -14.90 19.86 -8.83
N THR A 102 -14.47 21.06 -9.22
CA THR A 102 -15.32 22.26 -9.33
C THR A 102 -15.60 22.57 -10.80
N ALA A 103 -16.64 23.36 -11.10
CA ALA A 103 -16.93 23.82 -12.45
C ALA A 103 -15.70 24.49 -13.10
N LEU A 104 -14.97 25.31 -12.35
CA LEU A 104 -13.72 25.95 -12.79
C LEU A 104 -12.66 24.93 -13.22
N THR A 105 -12.41 23.92 -12.39
CA THR A 105 -11.41 22.88 -12.72
C THR A 105 -11.87 21.97 -13.87
N GLN A 106 -13.18 21.78 -14.05
CA GLN A 106 -13.72 21.01 -15.18
C GLN A 106 -13.55 21.77 -16.51
N LYS A 107 -13.82 23.08 -16.53
CA LYS A 107 -13.52 23.95 -17.69
C LYS A 107 -12.03 23.87 -18.05
N PHE A 108 -11.16 24.01 -17.05
CA PHE A 108 -9.71 23.91 -17.24
C PHE A 108 -9.28 22.54 -17.78
N ALA A 109 -9.82 21.45 -17.25
CA ALA A 109 -9.54 20.10 -17.73
C ALA A 109 -9.92 19.92 -19.21
N LYS A 110 -11.01 20.56 -19.66
CA LYS A 110 -11.46 20.54 -21.06
C LYS A 110 -10.65 21.44 -22.00
N GLY A 111 -9.75 22.27 -21.46
CA GLY A 111 -8.99 23.25 -22.24
C GLY A 111 -9.79 24.48 -22.64
N GLU A 112 -10.89 24.76 -21.93
CA GLU A 112 -11.69 25.98 -22.13
C GLU A 112 -10.95 27.21 -21.58
N VAL A 113 -11.24 28.39 -22.14
CA VAL A 113 -10.69 29.66 -21.68
C VAL A 113 -11.17 29.95 -20.25
N ILE A 114 -10.25 30.34 -19.39
CA ILE A 114 -10.52 30.70 -17.99
C ILE A 114 -10.47 32.22 -17.86
N ASP A 115 -11.53 32.79 -17.28
CA ASP A 115 -11.58 34.23 -17.01
C ASP A 115 -10.42 34.66 -16.11
N GLU A 116 -9.80 35.80 -16.41
CA GLU A 116 -8.58 36.27 -15.76
C GLU A 116 -8.72 36.36 -14.22
N HIS A 117 -9.87 36.83 -13.74
CA HIS A 117 -10.15 36.94 -12.30
C HIS A 117 -10.24 35.58 -11.57
N LEU A 118 -10.45 34.47 -12.29
CA LEU A 118 -10.52 33.12 -11.72
C LEU A 118 -9.18 32.38 -11.74
N VAL A 119 -8.17 32.91 -12.43
CA VAL A 119 -6.86 32.24 -12.58
C VAL A 119 -6.18 32.02 -11.23
N VAL A 120 -6.25 33.00 -10.31
CA VAL A 120 -5.66 32.88 -8.97
C VAL A 120 -6.33 31.75 -8.18
N GLN A 121 -7.66 31.67 -8.24
CA GLN A 121 -8.43 30.61 -7.57
C GLN A 121 -8.08 29.23 -8.16
N LEU A 122 -7.98 29.13 -9.49
CA LEU A 122 -7.58 27.89 -10.16
C LEU A 122 -6.19 27.43 -9.70
N ARG A 123 -5.19 28.32 -9.69
CA ARG A 123 -3.83 27.99 -9.23
C ARG A 123 -3.82 27.48 -7.79
N HIS A 124 -4.60 28.08 -6.90
CA HIS A 124 -4.72 27.62 -5.52
C HIS A 124 -5.35 26.21 -5.43
N LEU A 125 -6.40 25.94 -6.22
CA LEU A 125 -7.01 24.60 -6.30
C LEU A 125 -6.01 23.56 -6.80
N ILE A 126 -5.25 23.87 -7.86
CA ILE A 126 -4.25 22.97 -8.44
C ILE A 126 -3.14 22.67 -7.44
N ALA A 127 -2.60 23.68 -6.77
CA ALA A 127 -1.60 23.49 -5.71
C ALA A 127 -2.14 22.59 -4.58
N THR A 128 -3.39 22.80 -4.19
CA THR A 128 -4.06 21.95 -3.20
C THR A 128 -4.18 20.50 -3.69
N TYR A 129 -4.61 20.28 -4.93
CA TYR A 129 -4.76 18.93 -5.48
C TYR A 129 -3.42 18.22 -5.60
N ARG A 130 -2.38 18.92 -6.09
CA ARG A 130 -1.01 18.39 -6.19
C ARG A 130 -0.51 17.91 -4.83
N SER A 131 -0.62 18.76 -3.80
CA SER A 131 -0.24 18.39 -2.43
C SER A 131 -1.00 17.18 -1.90
N ARG A 132 -2.30 17.07 -2.19
CA ARG A 132 -3.13 15.95 -1.71
C ARG A 132 -2.83 14.64 -2.44
N LEU A 133 -2.46 14.69 -3.73
CA LEU A 133 -2.17 13.52 -4.55
C LEU A 133 -0.85 12.82 -4.16
N SER A 134 -0.02 13.44 -3.33
CA SER A 134 1.18 12.82 -2.71
C SER A 134 1.06 12.68 -1.19
N ASP A 135 -0.13 12.88 -0.60
CA ASP A 135 -0.34 12.80 0.84
C ASP A 135 -0.94 11.44 1.26
N ILE A 136 -0.22 10.72 2.13
CA ILE A 136 -0.66 9.40 2.64
C ILE A 136 -1.99 9.48 3.39
N SER A 137 -2.26 10.57 4.12
CA SER A 137 -3.54 10.71 4.82
C SER A 137 -4.71 10.85 3.84
N TRP A 138 -4.50 11.52 2.70
CA TRP A 138 -5.48 11.55 1.61
C TRP A 138 -5.63 10.21 0.92
N PHE A 139 -4.52 9.51 0.64
CA PHE A 139 -4.56 8.14 0.12
C PHE A 139 -5.38 7.22 1.03
N MET A 140 -5.05 7.18 2.32
CA MET A 140 -5.74 6.34 3.31
C MET A 140 -7.19 6.76 3.53
N ARG A 141 -7.52 8.05 3.40
CA ARG A 141 -8.92 8.51 3.42
C ARG A 141 -9.70 7.95 2.23
N CYS A 142 -9.15 8.06 1.02
CA CYS A 142 -9.76 7.54 -0.20
C CYS A 142 -9.84 6.01 -0.22
N LEU A 143 -8.96 5.32 0.52
CA LEU A 143 -9.04 3.88 0.72
C LEU A 143 -10.18 3.53 1.69
N ASN A 144 -10.16 4.13 2.88
CA ASN A 144 -10.98 3.71 4.00
C ASN A 144 -12.46 4.15 3.89
N GLU A 145 -12.75 5.36 3.38
CA GLU A 145 -14.11 5.89 3.39
C GLU A 145 -15.08 5.09 2.49
N PRO A 146 -14.76 4.77 1.22
CA PRO A 146 -15.67 4.01 0.37
C PRO A 146 -15.96 2.62 0.92
N ILE A 147 -14.94 1.96 1.48
CA ILE A 147 -15.07 0.64 2.12
C ILE A 147 -16.01 0.73 3.33
N ALA A 148 -15.81 1.72 4.20
CA ALA A 148 -16.67 1.93 5.37
C ALA A 148 -18.12 2.19 5.00
N ARG A 149 -18.34 3.05 3.99
CA ARG A 149 -19.68 3.39 3.50
C ARG A 149 -20.39 2.17 2.93
N GLN A 150 -19.69 1.38 2.11
CA GLN A 150 -20.25 0.17 1.49
C GLN A 150 -20.52 -0.93 2.52
N ALA A 151 -19.60 -1.18 3.45
CA ALA A 151 -19.77 -2.18 4.49
C ALA A 151 -20.90 -1.81 5.47
N ASN A 152 -20.97 -0.55 5.92
CA ASN A 152 -22.07 -0.09 6.78
C ASN A 152 -23.43 -0.20 6.10
N LEU A 153 -23.49 0.10 4.79
CA LEU A 153 -24.71 -0.07 4.01
C LEU A 153 -25.12 -1.55 3.92
N GLU A 154 -24.18 -2.45 3.61
CA GLU A 154 -24.43 -3.91 3.57
C GLU A 154 -24.87 -4.45 4.94
N ASP A 155 -24.25 -3.97 6.01
CA ASP A 155 -24.55 -4.40 7.39
C ASP A 155 -25.80 -3.70 7.96
N ASN A 156 -26.47 -2.83 7.18
CA ASN A 156 -27.62 -2.02 7.61
C ASN A 156 -27.36 -1.29 8.94
N CYS A 157 -26.15 -0.74 9.11
CA CYS A 157 -25.74 -0.09 10.35
C CYS A 157 -25.17 1.31 10.12
N THR A 158 -25.08 2.08 11.19
CA THR A 158 -24.51 3.43 11.18
C THR A 158 -23.37 3.56 12.19
N GLY A 159 -22.52 4.57 11.98
CA GLY A 159 -21.38 4.88 12.84
C GLY A 159 -20.03 4.44 12.28
N HIS A 160 -19.03 4.36 13.16
CA HIS A 160 -17.66 4.09 12.78
C HIS A 160 -17.45 2.63 12.36
N PHE A 161 -16.78 2.45 11.22
CA PHE A 161 -16.32 1.14 10.73
C PHE A 161 -14.84 0.87 11.08
N TRP A 162 -13.98 1.89 11.01
CA TRP A 162 -12.54 1.81 11.35
C TRP A 162 -12.26 2.28 12.79
N GLU A 163 -11.18 1.79 13.44
CA GLU A 163 -10.69 2.10 14.81
C GLU A 163 -10.13 3.52 14.97
N GLY A 164 -10.80 4.49 14.34
CA GLY A 164 -10.41 5.88 14.28
C GLY A 164 -9.33 6.10 13.23
N ARG A 165 -8.11 6.41 13.66
CA ARG A 165 -7.02 6.84 12.79
C ARG A 165 -6.16 5.63 12.38
N PHE A 166 -5.83 5.52 11.08
CA PHE A 166 -4.81 4.57 10.63
C PHE A 166 -3.46 4.82 11.31
N LYS A 167 -2.72 3.74 11.58
CA LYS A 167 -1.34 3.77 12.07
C LYS A 167 -0.38 3.96 10.90
N SER A 168 0.72 4.67 11.13
CA SER A 168 1.77 4.90 10.12
C SER A 168 3.14 4.82 10.78
N GLN A 169 4.08 4.14 10.12
CA GLN A 169 5.46 3.96 10.56
C GLN A 169 6.40 4.23 9.38
N ALA A 170 7.35 5.15 9.56
CA ALA A 170 8.40 5.43 8.60
C ALA A 170 9.38 4.25 8.51
N LEU A 171 9.83 3.91 7.29
CA LEU A 171 10.80 2.86 7.00
C LEU A 171 12.09 3.52 6.48
N LEU A 172 13.12 3.57 7.32
CA LEU A 172 14.25 4.50 7.16
C LEU A 172 15.34 4.02 6.18
N ASP A 173 15.37 2.73 5.88
CA ASP A 173 16.36 2.12 5.00
C ASP A 173 15.76 0.95 4.20
N GLU A 174 16.51 0.47 3.20
CA GLU A 174 16.08 -0.63 2.32
C GLU A 174 15.80 -1.92 3.10
N ALA A 175 16.62 -2.23 4.11
CA ALA A 175 16.44 -3.41 4.95
C ALA A 175 15.10 -3.36 5.73
N ALA A 176 14.76 -2.19 6.28
CA ALA A 176 13.49 -1.94 6.95
C ALA A 176 12.31 -2.04 5.98
N VAL A 177 12.46 -1.55 4.74
CA VAL A 177 11.45 -1.71 3.68
C VAL A 177 11.21 -3.18 3.37
N LEU A 178 12.27 -3.94 3.05
CA LEU A 178 12.17 -5.36 2.70
C LEU A 178 11.63 -6.21 3.85
N ALA A 179 12.10 -5.96 5.08
CA ALA A 179 11.60 -6.63 6.29
C ALA A 179 10.11 -6.35 6.50
N CYS A 180 9.70 -5.09 6.37
CA CYS A 180 8.30 -4.72 6.52
C CYS A 180 7.42 -5.34 5.42
N MET A 181 7.86 -5.32 4.17
CA MET A 181 7.14 -5.97 3.07
C MET A 181 6.97 -7.47 3.32
N ALA A 182 8.04 -8.18 3.69
CA ALA A 182 7.98 -9.61 4.03
C ALA A 182 7.06 -9.86 5.24
N TYR A 183 7.13 -9.02 6.27
CA TYR A 183 6.20 -9.06 7.40
C TYR A 183 4.75 -8.96 6.92
N VAL A 184 4.43 -7.92 6.14
CA VAL A 184 3.09 -7.65 5.62
C VAL A 184 2.56 -8.81 4.79
N GLU A 185 3.34 -9.27 3.80
CA GLU A 185 2.95 -10.31 2.85
C GLU A 185 2.81 -11.70 3.49
N LEU A 186 3.54 -11.98 4.57
CA LEU A 186 3.47 -13.24 5.30
C LEU A 186 2.44 -13.24 6.45
N ASN A 187 1.72 -12.13 6.69
CA ASN A 187 0.70 -12.08 7.75
C ASN A 187 -0.42 -13.14 7.57
N PRO A 188 -0.96 -13.40 6.37
CA PRO A 188 -1.93 -14.48 6.18
C PRO A 188 -1.39 -15.86 6.57
N ILE A 189 -0.10 -16.12 6.36
CA ILE A 189 0.54 -17.37 6.77
C ILE A 189 0.70 -17.44 8.29
N ARG A 190 1.17 -16.35 8.93
CA ARG A 190 1.24 -16.26 10.40
C ARG A 190 -0.13 -16.48 11.06
N ALA A 191 -1.18 -15.93 10.44
CA ALA A 191 -2.56 -16.06 10.88
C ALA A 191 -3.21 -17.41 10.51
N LYS A 192 -2.49 -18.32 9.84
CA LYS A 192 -2.99 -19.62 9.34
C LYS A 192 -4.17 -19.50 8.38
N MET A 193 -4.29 -18.37 7.67
CA MET A 193 -5.27 -18.14 6.61
C MET A 193 -4.80 -18.70 5.27
N ALA A 194 -3.49 -18.82 5.08
CA ALA A 194 -2.87 -19.42 3.90
C ALA A 194 -1.69 -20.31 4.32
N ASN A 195 -1.42 -21.36 3.54
CA ASN A 195 -0.29 -22.25 3.82
C ASN A 195 0.98 -21.81 3.10
N THR A 196 0.89 -21.17 1.93
CA THR A 196 2.06 -20.73 1.17
C THR A 196 1.82 -19.35 0.58
N PRO A 197 2.87 -18.60 0.19
CA PRO A 197 2.72 -17.29 -0.42
C PRO A 197 1.84 -17.32 -1.69
N GLU A 198 1.92 -18.39 -2.47
CA GLU A 198 1.12 -18.60 -3.69
C GLU A 198 -0.36 -18.86 -3.40
N GLN A 199 -0.70 -19.27 -2.18
CA GLN A 199 -2.08 -19.46 -1.72
C GLN A 199 -2.61 -18.27 -0.90
N SER A 200 -1.79 -17.24 -0.71
CA SER A 200 -2.14 -16.06 0.09
C SER A 200 -2.90 -15.04 -0.75
N ASP A 201 -4.18 -15.33 -1.05
CA ASP A 201 -5.00 -14.43 -1.86
C ASP A 201 -5.16 -13.03 -1.23
N PHE A 202 -5.40 -12.03 -2.07
CA PHE A 202 -5.54 -10.62 -1.69
C PHE A 202 -4.29 -10.03 -1.00
N THR A 203 -3.12 -10.40 -1.51
CA THR A 203 -1.81 -9.88 -1.08
C THR A 203 -0.95 -9.50 -2.29
N SER A 204 -0.01 -8.59 -2.08
CA SER A 204 0.97 -8.23 -3.10
C SER A 204 1.88 -9.41 -3.48
N ILE A 205 2.21 -10.32 -2.55
CA ILE A 205 3.05 -11.48 -2.88
C ILE A 205 2.39 -12.43 -3.87
N LYS A 206 1.06 -12.63 -3.77
CA LYS A 206 0.29 -13.39 -4.75
C LYS A 206 0.37 -12.76 -6.14
N LEU A 207 0.26 -11.43 -6.24
CA LEU A 207 0.42 -10.72 -7.51
C LEU A 207 1.84 -10.86 -8.07
N ARG A 208 2.86 -10.76 -7.22
CA ARG A 208 4.28 -10.93 -7.60
C ARG A 208 4.56 -12.33 -8.12
N VAL A 209 4.11 -13.37 -7.42
CA VAL A 209 4.24 -14.77 -7.86
C VAL A 209 3.54 -14.97 -9.22
N LYS A 210 2.30 -14.50 -9.35
CA LYS A 210 1.53 -14.67 -10.60
C LYS A 210 2.20 -14.02 -11.81
N ALA A 211 2.81 -12.84 -11.62
CA ALA A 211 3.57 -12.17 -12.67
C ALA A 211 4.91 -12.88 -12.94
N ALA A 212 5.61 -13.31 -11.89
CA ALA A 212 6.91 -13.99 -12.02
C ALA A 212 6.80 -15.32 -12.77
N LEU A 213 5.68 -16.05 -12.66
CA LEU A 213 5.39 -17.25 -13.47
C LEU A 213 5.37 -16.96 -14.99
N LYS A 214 5.17 -15.70 -15.39
CA LYS A 214 5.22 -15.24 -16.78
C LYS A 214 6.52 -14.53 -17.13
N GLY A 215 7.49 -14.48 -16.21
CA GLY A 215 8.71 -13.69 -16.36
C GLY A 215 8.49 -12.18 -16.24
N GLU A 216 7.39 -11.75 -15.62
CA GLU A 216 6.99 -10.34 -15.51
C GLU A 216 6.97 -9.85 -14.05
N GLN A 217 6.81 -8.53 -13.88
CA GLN A 217 6.44 -7.92 -12.59
C GLN A 217 5.02 -7.35 -12.64
N PRO A 218 4.30 -7.32 -11.51
CA PRO A 218 2.96 -6.76 -11.46
C PRO A 218 2.99 -5.24 -11.73
N LYS A 219 2.24 -4.80 -12.75
CA LYS A 219 2.23 -3.39 -13.22
C LYS A 219 1.70 -2.38 -12.19
N LYS A 220 0.88 -2.82 -11.24
CA LYS A 220 0.22 -1.96 -10.24
C LYS A 220 0.93 -1.93 -8.88
N LEU A 221 2.11 -2.54 -8.78
CA LEU A 221 2.95 -2.45 -7.59
C LEU A 221 4.25 -1.74 -7.94
N LEU A 222 4.88 -1.15 -6.92
CA LEU A 222 6.22 -0.62 -7.06
C LEU A 222 7.16 -1.76 -7.51
N PRO A 223 7.85 -1.60 -8.66
CA PRO A 223 8.68 -2.65 -9.23
C PRO A 223 9.98 -2.80 -8.46
N PHE A 224 10.51 -4.01 -8.45
CA PHE A 224 11.89 -4.27 -8.06
C PHE A 224 12.81 -3.93 -9.24
N ILE A 225 13.88 -3.17 -8.99
CA ILE A 225 14.76 -2.69 -10.06
C ILE A 225 16.14 -3.34 -10.05
N GLY A 226 16.38 -4.26 -9.12
CA GLY A 226 17.68 -4.92 -8.94
C GLY A 226 18.66 -4.02 -8.18
N ASN A 227 19.95 -4.29 -8.37
CA ASN A 227 21.02 -3.59 -7.66
C ASN A 227 21.15 -2.13 -8.09
N GLU A 228 21.82 -1.34 -7.25
CA GLU A 228 22.18 0.03 -7.55
C GLU A 228 22.97 0.18 -8.86
N ARG A 229 22.59 1.20 -9.63
CA ARG A 229 23.20 1.57 -10.90
C ARG A 229 23.01 3.05 -11.19
N ALA A 230 23.90 3.62 -12.01
CA ALA A 230 23.74 4.99 -12.51
C ALA A 230 22.39 5.14 -13.23
N HIS A 231 21.71 6.27 -13.01
CA HIS A 231 20.36 6.54 -13.51
C HIS A 231 19.33 5.47 -13.10
N GLN A 232 19.25 5.22 -11.79
CA GLN A 232 18.30 4.27 -11.23
C GLN A 232 16.86 4.68 -11.56
N PRO A 233 16.06 3.79 -12.18
CA PRO A 233 14.64 4.04 -12.33
C PRO A 233 13.95 4.02 -10.97
N LYS A 234 12.76 4.61 -10.87
CA LYS A 234 11.92 4.48 -9.68
C LYS A 234 11.62 3.01 -9.36
N GLY A 235 11.89 2.58 -8.12
CA GLY A 235 11.51 1.26 -7.64
C GLY A 235 12.19 0.83 -6.34
N ILE A 236 12.08 -0.46 -6.04
CA ILE A 236 12.68 -1.12 -4.89
C ILE A 236 14.06 -1.64 -5.31
N ASN A 237 15.13 -1.19 -4.65
CA ASN A 237 16.54 -1.43 -4.98
C ASN A 237 17.02 -2.86 -4.69
N PHE A 238 16.20 -3.85 -5.05
CA PHE A 238 16.45 -5.23 -4.72
C PHE A 238 16.03 -6.15 -5.87
N SER A 239 16.58 -7.35 -5.91
CA SER A 239 16.20 -8.38 -6.89
C SER A 239 14.86 -9.00 -6.50
N LEU A 240 13.87 -8.97 -7.40
CA LEU A 240 12.60 -9.69 -7.17
C LEU A 240 12.85 -11.18 -6.90
N LYS A 241 13.79 -11.80 -7.61
CA LYS A 241 14.12 -13.22 -7.42
C LYS A 241 14.63 -13.48 -6.00
N ASP A 242 15.55 -12.65 -5.53
CA ASP A 242 16.13 -12.77 -4.18
C ASP A 242 15.04 -12.51 -3.12
N TYR A 243 14.14 -11.54 -3.39
CA TYR A 243 13.01 -11.25 -2.51
C TYR A 243 12.04 -12.43 -2.38
N LEU A 244 11.65 -13.05 -3.51
CA LEU A 244 10.76 -14.22 -3.49
C LEU A 244 11.38 -15.40 -2.73
N ILE A 245 12.69 -15.62 -2.86
CA ILE A 245 13.42 -16.63 -2.08
C ILE A 245 13.34 -16.31 -0.59
N LEU A 246 13.64 -15.07 -0.18
CA LEU A 246 13.54 -14.66 1.23
C LEU A 246 12.14 -14.88 1.79
N VAL A 247 11.09 -14.48 1.06
CA VAL A 247 9.70 -14.58 1.51
C VAL A 247 9.25 -16.03 1.63
N ASP A 248 9.51 -16.89 0.65
CA ASP A 248 9.15 -18.33 0.70
C ASP A 248 9.85 -19.02 1.88
N GLU A 249 11.15 -18.82 2.05
CA GLU A 249 11.90 -19.44 3.14
C GLU A 249 11.41 -18.96 4.51
N THR A 250 11.16 -17.66 4.66
CA THR A 250 10.61 -17.10 5.89
C THR A 250 9.23 -17.67 6.19
N GLY A 251 8.36 -17.79 5.19
CA GLY A 251 7.05 -18.42 5.31
C GLY A 251 7.11 -19.87 5.79
N ARG A 252 8.11 -20.64 5.32
CA ARG A 252 8.34 -22.03 5.76
C ARG A 252 8.82 -22.11 7.21
N VAL A 253 9.67 -21.18 7.65
CA VAL A 253 10.12 -21.13 9.05
C VAL A 253 8.96 -20.84 10.00
N ILE A 254 8.05 -19.93 9.62
CA ILE A 254 6.88 -19.53 10.42
C ILE A 254 5.92 -20.71 10.70
N ARG A 255 5.80 -21.67 9.78
CA ARG A 255 4.75 -22.71 9.84
C ARG A 255 4.92 -23.81 10.89
N ASN A 256 5.98 -23.80 11.71
CA ASN A 256 6.26 -24.78 12.78
C ASN A 256 6.35 -26.27 12.36
N ASP A 257 6.00 -26.63 11.13
CA ASP A 257 6.09 -27.98 10.57
C ASP A 257 7.54 -28.34 10.17
N LYS A 258 8.43 -27.36 10.06
CA LYS A 258 9.87 -27.56 9.87
C LYS A 258 10.67 -26.52 10.67
N ARG A 259 11.25 -26.90 11.82
CA ARG A 259 12.42 -26.20 12.37
C ARG A 259 13.58 -26.37 11.39
N ARG A 260 13.62 -25.55 10.34
CA ARG A 260 14.77 -25.46 9.44
C ARG A 260 15.36 -24.07 9.58
N ALA A 261 16.68 -24.03 9.69
CA ALA A 261 17.42 -22.81 9.48
C ALA A 261 17.09 -22.24 8.09
N ILE A 262 17.18 -20.93 7.96
CA ILE A 262 17.18 -20.25 6.65
C ILE A 262 18.27 -20.92 5.79
N SER A 263 18.03 -21.10 4.49
CA SER A 263 19.01 -21.75 3.63
C SER A 263 20.28 -20.91 3.49
N SER A 264 21.39 -21.53 3.08
CA SER A 264 22.62 -20.79 2.77
C SER A 264 22.45 -19.76 1.64
N SER A 265 21.45 -19.92 0.75
CA SER A 265 21.11 -18.89 -0.24
C SER A 265 20.47 -17.66 0.43
N ALA A 266 19.48 -17.85 1.28
CA ALA A 266 18.84 -16.74 1.96
C ALA A 266 19.75 -16.11 3.04
N GLU A 267 20.60 -16.88 3.72
CA GLU A 267 21.65 -16.34 4.60
C GLU A 267 22.63 -15.43 3.85
N ARG A 268 23.03 -15.80 2.62
CA ARG A 268 23.86 -14.94 1.76
C ARG A 268 23.14 -13.65 1.39
N ILE A 269 21.83 -13.72 1.13
CA ILE A 269 21.02 -12.54 0.84
C ILE A 269 20.93 -11.64 2.09
N LEU A 270 20.64 -12.20 3.27
CA LEU A 270 20.55 -11.45 4.52
C LEU A 270 21.89 -10.81 4.92
N SER A 271 23.00 -11.51 4.65
CA SER A 271 24.36 -10.97 4.86
C SER A 271 24.62 -9.75 3.98
N ARG A 272 24.20 -9.77 2.71
CA ARG A 272 24.30 -8.60 1.80
C ARG A 272 23.47 -7.40 2.29
N LEU A 273 22.34 -7.67 2.94
CA LEU A 273 21.47 -6.64 3.53
C LEU A 273 21.95 -6.19 4.92
N ASN A 274 23.06 -6.74 5.45
CA ASN A 274 23.52 -6.55 6.83
C ASN A 274 22.47 -6.87 7.90
N ILE A 275 21.59 -7.85 7.63
CA ILE A 275 20.55 -8.29 8.56
C ILE A 275 20.95 -9.64 9.19
N PRO A 276 21.10 -9.73 10.52
CA PRO A 276 21.28 -11.02 11.18
C PRO A 276 20.08 -11.94 10.96
N ALA A 277 20.30 -13.19 10.53
CA ALA A 277 19.22 -14.16 10.31
C ALA A 277 18.33 -14.37 11.54
N ALA A 278 18.93 -14.36 12.74
CA ALA A 278 18.19 -14.47 14.00
C ALA A 278 17.25 -13.29 14.26
N ASN A 279 17.54 -12.10 13.70
CA ASN A 279 16.65 -10.94 13.78
C ASN A 279 15.57 -11.00 12.71
N TRP A 280 15.92 -11.45 11.49
CA TRP A 280 14.96 -11.61 10.40
C TRP A 280 13.84 -12.60 10.72
N VAL A 281 14.14 -13.75 11.34
CA VAL A 281 13.10 -14.75 11.69
C VAL A 281 12.09 -14.22 12.72
N LYS A 282 12.44 -13.16 13.47
CA LYS A 282 11.56 -12.57 14.48
C LYS A 282 10.55 -11.57 13.91
N ILE A 283 10.65 -11.21 12.64
CA ILE A 283 9.75 -10.22 12.01
C ILE A 283 8.34 -10.77 11.82
#